data_AF-A0A7R9PDG2-F1
#
_entry.id   AF-A0A7R9PDG2-F1
#
_cell.length_a   1.000
_cell.length_b   1.000
_cell.length_c   1.000
_cell.angle_alpha   90.00
_cell.angle_beta   90.00
_cell.angle_gamma   90.00
#
_symmetry.space_group_name_H-M   'P 1'
#
loop_
_entity.id
_entity.type
_entity.pdbx_description
1 polymer ?
#
loop_
_entity_poly.entity_id
_entity_poly.type
_entity_poly.pdbx_seq_one_letter_code
_entity_poly.pdbx_strand_id
1 'polypeptide(L)'
;MEPGPVAGYSKASLSHAEDGEIGDTRPIESTEGGFHKCFPALLPHKCGHYVITSKFRYVPSCFRQWLPSLHLSQLCALLETQANQRALLETQANQRALLETQANQRALLETQANQRALLETQANQRALLETQANQRALLETQANQRALIETQANQRALLETQANQRALLEKQANQRALLEKQANLRS
;
A
#
# COMPACT_ATOMS: atom_id res chain seq x y z
N MET A 1 4.61 38.36 31.80
CA MET A 1 5.25 37.09 32.19
C MET A 1 5.45 36.32 30.91
N GLU A 2 6.47 36.70 30.15
CA GLU A 2 7.80 36.07 30.21
C GLU A 2 7.77 34.61 29.71
N PRO A 3 8.40 34.30 28.56
CA PRO A 3 8.90 32.97 28.29
C PRO A 3 10.26 32.81 28.98
N GLY A 4 10.34 31.87 29.93
CA GLY A 4 11.60 31.42 30.51
C GLY A 4 12.36 30.44 29.60
N PRO A 5 13.70 30.31 29.76
CA PRO A 5 14.63 29.83 28.75
C PRO A 5 15.23 28.44 29.08
N VAL A 6 15.82 27.74 28.11
CA VAL A 6 17.11 27.05 28.36
C VAL A 6 17.95 26.96 27.07
N ALA A 7 19.16 27.50 27.20
CA ALA A 7 20.24 27.47 26.24
C ALA A 7 20.91 26.08 26.15
N GLY A 8 21.50 25.80 24.99
CA GLY A 8 22.47 24.74 24.78
C GLY A 8 23.45 25.17 23.70
N TYR A 9 24.47 25.92 24.12
CA TYR A 9 25.56 26.42 23.29
C TYR A 9 26.39 25.28 22.68
N SER A 10 26.84 25.47 21.44
CA SER A 10 28.28 25.55 21.20
C SER A 10 28.62 26.31 19.92
N LYS A 11 29.33 27.42 20.12
CA LYS A 11 30.07 28.19 19.12
C LYS A 11 31.41 27.49 18.86
N ALA A 12 31.86 27.50 17.61
CA ALA A 12 33.25 27.69 17.14
C ALA A 12 33.31 27.19 15.67
N SER A 13 33.71 27.93 14.64
CA SER A 13 34.40 29.22 14.55
C SER A 13 34.17 29.81 13.16
N LEU A 14 33.99 31.12 13.10
CA LEU A 14 34.19 31.93 11.89
C LEU A 14 35.68 31.91 11.53
N SER A 15 36.03 31.88 10.24
CA SER A 15 36.59 33.07 9.57
C SER A 15 37.08 32.78 8.14
N HIS A 16 36.67 33.71 7.28
CA HIS A 16 37.41 34.31 6.16
C HIS A 16 37.77 33.45 4.94
N ALA A 17 37.14 33.88 3.85
CA ALA A 17 37.59 33.71 2.48
C ALA A 17 38.91 34.44 2.25
N GLU A 18 39.78 33.83 1.44
CA GLU A 18 40.67 34.52 0.50
C GLU A 18 41.03 33.54 -0.62
N ASP A 19 41.21 34.10 -1.81
CA ASP A 19 41.35 33.47 -3.12
C ASP A 19 42.58 32.56 -3.29
N GLY A 20 42.54 31.61 -4.23
CA GLY A 20 43.75 31.09 -4.88
C GLY A 20 43.79 29.60 -5.26
N GLU A 21 43.57 29.34 -6.56
CA GLU A 21 44.17 28.33 -7.43
C GLU A 21 44.04 26.79 -7.23
N ILE A 22 43.53 26.17 -8.31
CA ILE A 22 43.97 24.95 -9.01
C ILE A 22 43.85 23.58 -8.30
N GLY A 23 43.00 22.70 -8.87
CA GLY A 23 43.04 21.27 -8.58
C GLY A 23 41.83 20.47 -9.07
N ASP A 24 41.89 20.04 -10.33
CA ASP A 24 41.16 18.94 -10.99
C ASP A 24 40.08 18.17 -10.22
N THR A 25 38.84 18.23 -10.71
CA THR A 25 38.02 17.02 -10.92
C THR A 25 37.21 17.15 -12.22
N ARG A 26 37.50 16.21 -13.13
CA ARG A 26 36.96 16.08 -14.49
C ARG A 26 35.43 16.12 -14.54
N PRO A 27 34.80 16.86 -15.46
CA PRO A 27 33.48 16.53 -15.96
C PRO A 27 33.61 15.46 -17.05
N ILE A 28 32.69 14.51 -16.96
CA ILE A 28 32.51 13.35 -17.82
C ILE A 28 32.33 13.80 -19.27
N GLU A 29 33.16 13.28 -20.16
CA GLU A 29 32.97 13.34 -21.61
C GLU A 29 31.60 12.74 -21.95
N SER A 30 30.64 13.61 -22.26
CA SER A 30 29.52 13.26 -23.11
C SER A 30 29.74 14.00 -24.42
N THR A 31 30.13 13.22 -25.41
CA THR A 31 30.32 13.56 -26.81
C THR A 31 29.02 14.11 -27.40
N GLU A 32 28.72 15.38 -27.16
CA GLU A 32 27.78 16.12 -27.99
C GLU A 32 28.47 16.41 -29.32
N GLY A 33 28.28 15.47 -30.26
CA GLY A 33 28.70 15.56 -31.64
C GLY A 33 28.23 16.87 -32.26
N GLY A 34 29.20 17.73 -32.55
CA GLY A 34 28.98 19.02 -33.17
C GLY A 34 28.27 18.89 -34.51
N PHE A 35 27.07 19.46 -34.58
CA PHE A 35 26.59 20.02 -35.84
C PHE A 35 27.04 21.47 -35.90
N HIS A 36 28.11 21.66 -36.65
CA HIS A 36 28.69 22.95 -37.01
C HIS A 36 27.60 23.98 -37.29
N LYS A 37 27.68 25.10 -36.56
CA LYS A 37 27.04 26.38 -36.86
C LYS A 37 27.01 26.61 -38.38
N CYS A 38 25.84 26.46 -39.01
CA CYS A 38 25.61 26.87 -40.40
C CYS A 38 25.60 28.41 -40.49
N PHE A 39 26.74 29.07 -40.29
CA PHE A 39 26.88 30.49 -40.53
C PHE A 39 27.67 30.73 -41.82
N PRO A 40 27.05 31.21 -42.91
CA PRO A 40 27.78 31.98 -43.89
C PRO A 40 27.84 33.42 -43.38
N ALA A 41 28.92 33.76 -42.68
CA ALA A 41 29.27 35.16 -42.41
C ALA A 41 29.71 35.81 -43.74
N LEU A 42 28.76 36.34 -44.50
CA LEU A 42 29.04 37.22 -45.64
C LEU A 42 28.25 38.53 -45.47
N LEU A 43 28.98 39.56 -45.05
CA LEU A 43 28.56 40.97 -45.02
C LEU A 43 28.03 41.41 -46.39
N PRO A 44 26.90 42.14 -46.48
CA PRO A 44 26.38 42.62 -47.75
C PRO A 44 27.08 43.94 -48.12
N HIS A 45 28.17 43.88 -48.87
CA HIS A 45 28.62 45.06 -49.63
C HIS A 45 27.85 45.13 -50.96
N LYS A 46 26.83 45.99 -50.96
CA LYS A 46 26.16 46.65 -52.11
C LYS A 46 25.72 45.74 -53.27
N CYS A 47 24.44 45.37 -53.29
CA CYS A 47 23.70 45.15 -54.53
C CYS A 47 22.53 46.16 -54.58
N GLY A 48 22.60 47.11 -55.52
CA GLY A 48 21.61 48.17 -55.66
C GLY A 48 20.23 47.65 -56.08
N HIS A 49 19.18 48.31 -55.60
CA HIS A 49 17.79 48.07 -56.00
C HIS A 49 17.61 48.25 -57.51
N TYR A 50 17.08 47.24 -58.19
CA TYR A 50 16.57 47.36 -59.57
C TYR A 50 15.19 46.73 -59.65
N VAL A 51 14.20 47.52 -60.10
CA VAL A 51 12.80 47.12 -60.28
C VAL A 51 12.71 46.27 -61.55
N ILE A 52 12.16 45.06 -61.45
CA ILE A 52 12.04 44.12 -62.56
C ILE A 52 10.83 44.52 -63.42
N THR A 53 11.09 45.17 -64.56
CA THR A 53 10.11 45.25 -65.66
C THR A 53 10.46 44.22 -66.74
N SER A 54 9.56 43.24 -66.90
CA SER A 54 9.27 42.41 -68.08
C SER A 54 10.35 42.24 -69.18
N LYS A 55 10.71 40.97 -69.43
CA LYS A 55 11.47 40.42 -70.58
C LYS A 55 13.01 40.60 -70.58
N PHE A 56 13.74 39.95 -69.67
CA PHE A 56 15.08 39.42 -69.99
C PHE A 56 15.42 38.26 -69.06
N ARG A 57 15.78 37.11 -69.64
CA ARG A 57 16.24 35.89 -68.94
C ARG A 57 17.73 36.05 -68.59
N TYR A 58 18.08 37.09 -67.83
CA TYR A 58 19.44 37.33 -67.36
C TYR A 58 19.45 37.37 -65.83
N VAL A 59 19.95 36.29 -65.23
CA VAL A 59 20.17 36.21 -63.78
C VAL A 59 21.52 36.89 -63.50
N PRO A 60 21.57 38.02 -62.76
CA PRO A 60 22.82 38.71 -62.48
C PRO A 60 23.84 37.77 -61.83
N SER A 61 25.13 37.89 -62.16
CA SER A 61 26.20 37.02 -61.60
C SER A 61 26.23 37.04 -60.07
N CYS A 62 25.87 38.16 -59.44
CA CYS A 62 25.70 38.27 -57.99
C CYS A 62 24.60 37.33 -57.47
N PHE A 63 23.49 37.17 -58.19
CA PHE A 63 22.40 36.28 -57.77
C PHE A 63 22.82 34.80 -57.84
N ARG A 64 23.60 34.40 -58.86
CA ARG A 64 24.21 33.06 -58.96
C ARG A 64 25.16 32.75 -57.81
N GLN A 65 25.80 33.77 -57.23
CA GLN A 65 26.74 33.62 -56.12
C GLN A 65 26.05 33.43 -54.77
N TRP A 66 24.79 33.88 -54.63
CA TRP A 66 23.98 33.79 -53.41
C TRP A 66 23.02 32.60 -53.38
N LEU A 67 22.65 32.04 -54.53
CA LEU A 67 21.80 30.84 -54.63
C LEU A 67 22.32 29.64 -53.80
N PRO A 68 23.62 29.32 -53.80
CA PRO A 68 24.16 28.25 -52.95
C PRO A 68 23.99 28.54 -51.46
N SER A 69 24.18 29.80 -51.03
CA SER A 69 24.00 30.22 -49.63
C SER A 69 22.55 30.18 -49.18
N LEU A 70 21.61 30.57 -50.05
CA LEU A 70 20.17 30.46 -49.78
C LEU A 70 19.75 28.99 -49.66
N HIS A 71 20.22 28.12 -50.56
CA HIS A 71 19.94 26.69 -50.52
C HIS A 71 20.54 26.01 -49.28
N LEU A 72 21.75 26.42 -48.85
CA LEU A 72 22.34 25.95 -47.59
C LEU A 72 21.51 26.37 -46.38
N SER A 73 21.06 27.63 -46.33
CA SER A 73 20.24 28.14 -45.21
C SER A 73 18.90 27.41 -45.08
N GLN A 74 18.25 27.07 -46.20
CA GLN A 74 17.02 26.29 -46.23
C GLN A 74 17.25 24.84 -45.77
N LEU A 75 18.36 24.22 -46.17
CA LEU A 75 18.75 22.89 -45.71
C LEU A 75 19.02 22.86 -44.20
N CYS A 76 19.71 23.86 -43.65
CA CYS A 76 19.97 23.91 -42.21
C CYS A 76 18.68 24.13 -41.40
N ALA A 77 17.78 25.01 -41.87
CA ALA A 77 16.46 25.18 -41.24
C ALA A 77 15.64 23.88 -41.27
N LEU A 78 15.68 23.12 -42.37
CA LEU A 78 15.00 21.83 -42.47
C LEU A 78 15.57 20.81 -41.49
N LEU A 79 16.90 20.72 -41.36
CA LEU A 79 17.56 19.83 -40.39
C LEU A 79 17.22 20.19 -38.93
N GLU A 80 17.22 21.48 -38.59
CA GLU A 80 16.79 21.96 -37.26
C GLU A 80 15.35 21.59 -36.96
N THR A 81 14.42 21.79 -37.91
CA THR A 81 13.02 21.38 -37.73
C THR A 81 12.87 19.87 -37.54
N GLN A 82 13.64 19.06 -38.27
CA GLN A 82 13.62 17.61 -38.11
C GLN A 82 14.19 17.17 -36.74
N ALA A 83 15.26 17.82 -36.26
CA ALA A 83 15.82 17.55 -34.95
C ALA A 83 14.82 17.89 -33.82
N ASN A 84 14.16 19.05 -33.91
CA ASN A 84 13.13 19.46 -32.95
C ASN A 84 11.93 18.50 -32.93
N GLN A 85 11.50 18.02 -34.11
CA GLN A 85 10.43 17.00 -34.19
C GLN A 85 10.83 15.69 -33.50
N ARG A 86 12.09 15.24 -33.67
CA ARG A 86 12.58 14.03 -33.00
C ARG A 86 12.61 14.20 -31.48
N ALA A 87 13.11 15.33 -30.98
CA ALA A 87 13.13 15.63 -29.55
C ALA A 87 11.71 15.66 -28.94
N LEU A 88 10.73 16.19 -29.68
CA LEU A 88 9.33 16.19 -29.24
C LEU A 88 8.77 14.76 -29.14
N LEU A 89 9.03 13.91 -30.13
CA LEU A 89 8.57 12.51 -30.12
C LEU A 89 9.19 11.72 -28.96
N GLU A 90 10.47 11.94 -28.68
CA GLU A 90 11.15 11.31 -27.53
C GLU A 90 10.52 11.76 -26.20
N THR A 91 10.24 13.05 -26.06
CA THR A 91 9.55 13.59 -24.87
C THR A 91 8.16 12.95 -24.70
N GLN A 92 7.40 12.79 -25.78
CA GLN A 92 6.09 12.13 -25.73
C GLN A 92 6.21 10.65 -25.36
N ALA A 93 7.22 9.94 -25.86
CA ALA A 93 7.48 8.55 -25.50
C ALA A 93 7.79 8.40 -24.00
N ASN A 94 8.64 9.28 -23.46
CA ASN A 94 8.97 9.30 -22.04
C ASN A 94 7.74 9.58 -21.16
N GLN A 95 6.88 10.51 -21.56
CA GLN A 95 5.61 10.77 -20.85
C GLN A 95 4.70 9.54 -20.85
N ARG A 96 4.58 8.82 -21.97
CA ARG A 96 3.79 7.59 -22.04
C ARG A 96 4.34 6.50 -21.11
N ALA A 97 5.65 6.30 -21.10
CA ALA A 97 6.30 5.33 -20.21
C ALA A 97 6.07 5.66 -18.72
N LEU A 98 6.08 6.95 -18.35
CA LEU A 98 5.76 7.39 -17.00
C LEU A 98 4.31 7.07 -16.61
N LEU A 99 3.35 7.34 -17.50
CA LEU A 99 1.94 7.03 -17.28
C LEU A 99 1.70 5.53 -17.11
N GLU A 100 2.37 4.70 -17.92
CA GLU A 100 2.30 3.25 -17.80
C GLU A 100 2.87 2.76 -16.46
N THR A 101 3.99 3.33 -16.02
CA THR A 101 4.57 3.02 -14.71
C THR A 101 3.61 3.39 -13.56
N GLN A 102 2.96 4.54 -13.64
CA GLN A 102 1.96 4.97 -12.65
C GLN A 102 0.73 4.05 -12.64
N ALA A 103 0.27 3.60 -13.82
CA ALA A 103 -0.85 2.66 -13.92
C ALA A 103 -0.50 1.31 -13.27
N ASN A 104 0.71 0.79 -13.52
CA ASN A 104 1.20 -0.44 -12.91
C ASN A 104 1.30 -0.33 -11.38
N GLN A 105 1.77 0.81 -10.86
CA GLN A 105 1.80 1.05 -9.41
C GLN A 105 0.40 1.06 -8.79
N ARG A 106 -0.59 1.68 -9.47
CA ARG A 106 -1.98 1.68 -9.00
C ARG A 106 -2.57 0.27 -8.97
N ALA A 107 -2.34 -0.53 -10.01
CA ALA A 107 -2.80 -1.92 -10.07
C ALA A 107 -2.19 -2.78 -8.94
N LEU A 108 -0.92 -2.55 -8.60
CA LEU A 108 -0.27 -3.22 -7.48
C LEU A 108 -0.92 -2.86 -6.13
N LEU A 109 -1.19 -1.57 -5.90
CA LEU A 109 -1.87 -1.11 -4.69
C LEU A 109 -3.27 -1.70 -4.54
N GLU A 110 -4.03 -1.77 -5.64
CA GLU A 110 -5.35 -2.40 -5.66
C GLU A 110 -5.28 -3.89 -5.31
N THR A 111 -4.29 -4.60 -5.88
CA THR A 111 -4.05 -6.01 -5.55
C THR A 111 -3.73 -6.21 -4.07
N GLN A 112 -2.88 -5.34 -3.49
CA GLN A 112 -2.56 -5.39 -2.05
C GLN A 112 -3.80 -5.09 -1.18
N ALA A 113 -4.64 -4.14 -1.57
CA ALA A 113 -5.88 -3.84 -0.87
C ALA A 113 -6.84 -5.04 -0.88
N ASN A 114 -6.99 -5.70 -2.02
CA ASN A 114 -7.81 -6.91 -2.15
C ASN A 114 -7.30 -8.07 -1.29
N GLN A 115 -5.97 -8.26 -1.22
CA GLN A 115 -5.37 -9.27 -0.32
C GLN A 115 -5.66 -8.97 1.14
N ARG A 116 -5.57 -7.70 1.58
CA ARG A 116 -5.89 -7.31 2.96
C ARG A 116 -7.36 -7.58 3.30
N ALA A 117 -8.28 -7.23 2.41
CA ALA A 117 -9.71 -7.50 2.59
C ALA A 117 -10.02 -9.00 2.71
N LEU A 118 -9.32 -9.84 1.96
CA LEU A 118 -9.44 -11.30 2.05
C LEU A 118 -8.97 -11.81 3.43
N LEU A 119 -7.82 -11.33 3.92
CA LEU A 119 -7.30 -11.71 5.24
C LEU A 119 -8.24 -11.30 6.36
N GLU A 120 -8.83 -10.10 6.28
CA GLU A 120 -9.83 -9.63 7.24
C GLU A 120 -11.07 -10.52 7.25
N THR A 121 -11.55 -10.91 6.06
CA THR A 121 -12.69 -11.83 5.93
C THR A 121 -12.39 -13.19 6.56
N GLN A 122 -11.20 -13.73 6.34
CA GLN A 122 -10.77 -14.99 6.97
C GLN A 122 -10.67 -14.88 8.49
N ALA A 123 -10.17 -13.76 9.01
CA ALA A 123 -10.11 -13.51 10.45
C ALA A 123 -11.51 -13.48 11.09
N ASN A 124 -12.46 -12.78 10.44
CA ASN A 124 -13.85 -12.72 10.89
C ASN A 124 -14.52 -14.11 10.90
N GLN A 125 -14.27 -14.94 9.89
CA GLN A 125 -14.78 -16.32 9.86
C GLN A 125 -14.22 -17.16 11.01
N ARG A 126 -12.93 -17.04 11.32
CA ARG A 126 -12.31 -17.75 12.46
C ARG A 126 -12.92 -17.33 13.79
N ALA A 127 -13.11 -16.03 14.01
CA ALA A 127 -13.74 -15.51 15.23
C ALA A 127 -15.19 -16.02 15.40
N LEU A 128 -15.95 -16.14 14.31
CA LEU A 128 -17.29 -16.73 14.34
C LEU A 128 -17.26 -18.20 14.76
N LEU A 129 -16.34 -19.00 14.20
CA LEU A 129 -16.19 -20.41 14.56
C LEU A 129 -15.81 -20.60 16.04
N GLU A 130 -14.91 -19.75 16.55
CA GLU A 130 -14.55 -19.76 17.98
C GLU A 130 -15.75 -19.43 18.87
N THR A 131 -16.55 -18.44 18.50
CA THR A 131 -17.78 -18.10 19.21
C THR A 131 -18.77 -19.27 19.25
N GLN A 132 -18.96 -19.95 18.13
CA GLN A 132 -19.83 -21.13 18.05
C GLN A 132 -19.30 -22.29 18.91
N ALA A 133 -17.98 -22.52 18.94
CA ALA A 133 -17.37 -23.54 19.78
C ALA A 133 -17.60 -23.24 21.28
N ASN A 134 -17.42 -21.99 21.69
CA ASN A 134 -17.66 -21.55 23.06
C ASN A 134 -19.14 -21.74 23.47
N GLN A 135 -20.08 -21.43 22.58
CA GLN A 135 -21.51 -21.68 22.84
C GLN A 135 -21.82 -23.17 23.02
N ARG A 136 -21.23 -24.05 22.20
CA ARG A 136 -21.39 -25.50 22.34
C ARG A 136 -20.85 -26.01 23.68
N ALA A 137 -19.67 -25.56 24.09
CA ALA A 137 -19.07 -25.93 25.37
C ALA A 137 -19.94 -25.48 26.57
N LEU A 138 -20.57 -24.30 26.47
CA LEU A 138 -21.51 -23.84 27.50
C LEU A 138 -22.75 -24.73 27.60
N LEU A 139 -23.34 -25.11 26.46
CA LEU A 139 -24.50 -26.02 26.43
C LEU A 139 -24.17 -27.39 27.02
N GLU A 140 -22.99 -27.93 26.70
CA GLU A 140 -22.51 -29.19 27.28
C GLU A 140 -22.35 -29.09 28.81
N THR A 141 -21.78 -27.99 29.29
CA THR A 141 -21.66 -27.74 30.73
C THR A 141 -23.02 -27.68 31.42
N GLN A 142 -24.00 -27.01 30.82
CA GLN A 142 -25.37 -26.95 31.34
C GLN A 142 -26.05 -28.33 31.34
N ALA A 143 -25.84 -29.15 30.30
CA ALA A 143 -26.36 -30.50 30.25
C ALA A 143 -25.77 -31.38 31.37
N ASN A 144 -24.45 -31.30 31.60
CA ASN A 144 -23.77 -32.02 32.67
C ASN A 144 -24.29 -31.61 34.06
N GLN A 145 -24.54 -30.31 34.28
CA GLN A 145 -25.14 -29.83 35.52
C GLN A 145 -26.56 -30.40 35.74
N ARG A 146 -27.39 -30.44 34.70
CA ARG A 146 -28.74 -31.04 34.78
C ARG A 146 -28.68 -32.53 35.14
N ALA A 147 -27.79 -33.28 34.50
CA ALA A 147 -27.59 -34.70 34.79
C ALA A 147 -27.14 -34.96 36.24
N LEU A 148 -26.29 -34.08 36.79
CA LEU A 148 -25.87 -34.15 38.19
C LEU A 148 -27.06 -33.93 39.14
N ILE A 149 -27.89 -32.92 38.88
CA ILE A 149 -29.09 -32.63 39.68
C ILE A 149 -30.05 -33.82 39.66
N GLU A 150 -30.28 -34.42 38.50
CA GLU A 150 -31.13 -35.61 38.36
C GLU A 150 -30.57 -36.80 39.15
N THR A 151 -29.25 -37.02 39.09
CA THR A 151 -28.58 -38.07 39.87
C THR A 151 -28.76 -37.86 41.38
N GLN A 152 -28.62 -36.62 41.86
CA GLN A 152 -28.84 -36.28 43.27
C GLN A 152 -30.30 -36.48 43.69
N ALA A 153 -31.26 -36.14 42.83
CA ALA A 153 -32.68 -36.38 43.08
C ALA A 153 -32.98 -37.87 43.21
N ASN A 154 -32.45 -38.70 42.30
CA ASN A 154 -32.59 -40.15 42.34
C ASN A 154 -31.98 -40.77 43.62
N GLN A 155 -30.82 -40.29 44.06
CA GLN A 155 -30.22 -40.73 45.32
C GLN A 155 -31.10 -40.38 46.53
N ARG A 156 -31.70 -39.19 46.57
CA ARG A 156 -32.63 -38.80 47.64
C ARG A 156 -33.87 -39.69 47.67
N ALA A 157 -34.47 -39.97 46.52
CA ALA A 157 -35.62 -40.87 46.42
C ALA A 157 -35.30 -42.30 46.90
N LEU A 158 -34.09 -42.80 46.62
CA LEU A 158 -33.63 -44.09 47.13
C LEU A 158 -33.52 -44.10 48.66
N LEU A 159 -32.92 -43.05 49.25
CA LEU A 159 -32.79 -42.92 50.71
C LEU A 159 -34.17 -42.85 51.39
N GLU A 160 -35.12 -42.13 50.81
CA GLU A 160 -36.50 -42.07 51.31
C GLU A 160 -37.18 -43.45 51.27
N THR A 161 -36.98 -44.19 50.18
CA THR A 161 -37.50 -45.56 50.05
C THR A 161 -36.91 -46.49 51.13
N GLN A 162 -35.60 -46.39 51.39
CA GLN A 162 -34.94 -47.17 52.44
C GLN A 162 -35.45 -46.80 53.84
N ALA A 163 -35.67 -45.50 54.11
CA ALA A 163 -36.23 -45.05 55.38
C ALA A 163 -37.66 -45.59 55.60
N ASN A 164 -38.50 -45.56 54.56
CA ASN A 164 -39.85 -46.12 54.60
C ASN A 164 -39.85 -47.63 54.87
N GLN A 165 -38.93 -48.38 54.26
CA GLN A 165 -38.76 -49.82 54.54
C GLN A 165 -38.36 -50.09 55.99
N ARG A 166 -37.41 -49.32 56.54
CA ARG A 166 -37.01 -49.45 57.96
C ARG A 166 -38.19 -49.18 58.90
N ALA A 167 -38.96 -48.13 58.65
CA ALA A 167 -40.14 -47.80 59.45
C ALA A 167 -41.21 -48.92 59.41
N LEU A 168 -41.37 -49.60 58.26
CA LEU A 168 -42.26 -50.75 58.15
C LEU A 168 -41.79 -51.94 58.99
N LEU A 169 -40.49 -52.25 58.94
CA LEU A 169 -39.90 -53.33 59.74
C LEU A 169 -40.03 -53.06 61.25
N GLU A 170 -39.82 -51.82 61.69
CA GLU A 170 -40.03 -51.43 63.10
C GLU A 170 -41.49 -51.62 63.53
N LYS A 171 -42.46 -51.23 62.69
CA LYS A 171 -43.89 -51.48 62.97
C LYS A 171 -44.20 -52.97 63.11
N GLN A 172 -43.65 -53.81 62.23
CA GLN A 172 -43.83 -55.26 62.31
C GLN A 172 -43.20 -55.85 63.58
N ALA A 173 -42.01 -55.40 63.95
CA ALA A 173 -41.34 -55.83 65.18
C ALA A 173 -42.16 -55.44 66.43
N ASN A 174 -42.68 -54.21 66.48
CA ASN A 174 -43.53 -53.73 67.56
C ASN A 174 -44.84 -54.53 67.68
N GLN A 175 -45.46 -54.89 66.55
CA GLN A 175 -46.66 -55.74 66.55
C GLN A 175 -46.37 -57.14 67.09
N ARG A 176 -45.24 -57.76 66.69
CA ARG A 176 -44.84 -59.08 67.22
C ARG A 176 -44.61 -59.04 68.72
N ALA A 177 -43.89 -58.03 69.22
CA ALA A 177 -43.66 -57.85 70.65
C ALA A 177 -44.96 -57.66 71.44
N LEU A 178 -45.97 -56.98 70.87
CA LEU A 178 -47.29 -56.84 71.50
C LEU A 178 -48.02 -58.19 71.58
N LEU A 179 -48.00 -58.98 70.50
CA LEU A 179 -48.61 -60.31 70.46
C LEU A 179 -47.96 -61.27 71.46
N GLU A 180 -46.63 -61.26 71.58
CA GLU A 180 -45.91 -62.05 72.58
C GLU A 180 -46.29 -61.65 74.01
N LYS A 181 -46.37 -60.35 74.31
CA LYS A 181 -46.86 -59.87 75.61
C LYS A 181 -48.29 -60.35 75.91
N GLN A 182 -49.18 -60.31 74.92
CA GLN A 182 -50.55 -60.80 75.09
C GLN A 182 -50.61 -62.32 75.30
N ALA A 183 -49.76 -63.09 74.63
CA ALA A 183 -49.66 -64.53 74.82
C ALA A 183 -49.18 -64.88 76.23
N ASN A 184 -48.13 -64.22 76.73
CA ASN A 184 -47.59 -64.42 78.08
C ASN A 184 -48.57 -64.03 79.20
N LEU A 185 -49.48 -63.08 78.96
CA LEU A 185 -50.53 -62.72 79.92
C LEU A 185 -51.69 -63.74 79.96
N ARG A 186 -51.82 -64.59 78.95
CA ARG A 186 -52.88 -65.60 78.82
C ARG A 186 -52.45 -67.01 79.24
N SER A 187 -51.15 -67.26 79.39
CA SER A 187 -50.56 -68.50 79.93
C SER A 187 -50.47 -68.45 81.46
#